data_AF-A0A3P6UPN7-F1
#
_entry.id   AF-A0A3P6UPN7-F1
#
_cell.length_a   1.000
_cell.length_b   1.000
_cell.length_c   1.000
_cell.angle_alpha   90.00
_cell.angle_beta   90.00
_cell.angle_gamma   90.00
#
_symmetry.space_group_name_H-M   'P 1'
#
loop_
_entity.id
_entity.type
_entity.pdbx_description
1 polymer ?
#
loop_
_entity_poly.entity_id
_entity_poly.type
_entity_poly.pdbx_seq_one_letter_code
_entity_poly.pdbx_strand_id
1 'polypeptide(L)'
;MEKHYNKYEFIRYSTDPSGTLTEDLSRLLRAQGVRVEEDSINYIADSLRSGRTAHTTVSSVARTYLEQRIRNSPYLMELIVRLFYNDFVLFKYDLPNLDEIETQIPTTVSA
;
A
#
# COMPACT_ATOMS: atom_id res chain seq x y z
N MET A 1 -7.72 -22.41 -3.68
CA MET A 1 -7.68 -20.96 -3.91
C MET A 1 -7.00 -20.59 -5.21
N GLU A 2 -5.84 -21.18 -5.55
CA GLU A 2 -5.06 -20.83 -6.75
C GLU A 2 -5.83 -20.82 -8.08
N LYS A 3 -6.70 -21.82 -8.28
CA LYS A 3 -7.43 -22.04 -9.54
C LYS A 3 -8.43 -20.94 -9.93
N HIS A 4 -8.65 -19.95 -9.07
CA HIS A 4 -9.61 -18.87 -9.29
C HIS A 4 -9.04 -17.46 -9.06
N TYR A 5 -7.73 -17.30 -8.82
CA TYR A 5 -7.14 -15.97 -8.59
C TYR A 5 -7.38 -15.00 -9.75
N ASN A 6 -7.40 -15.51 -10.98
CA ASN A 6 -7.68 -14.73 -12.18
C ASN A 6 -9.11 -14.17 -12.26
N LYS A 7 -10.01 -14.56 -11.34
CA LYS A 7 -11.39 -14.06 -11.26
C LYS A 7 -11.57 -12.93 -10.25
N TYR A 8 -10.53 -12.62 -9.47
CA TYR A 8 -10.59 -11.58 -8.45
C TYR A 8 -9.69 -10.40 -8.85
N GLU A 9 -10.18 -9.19 -8.59
CA GLU A 9 -9.37 -7.98 -8.66
C GLU A 9 -9.03 -7.52 -7.25
N PHE A 10 -7.75 -7.36 -6.97
CA PHE A 10 -7.27 -6.85 -5.68
C PHE A 10 -7.33 -5.33 -5.67
N ILE A 11 -8.02 -4.79 -4.68
CA ILE A 11 -8.10 -3.35 -4.46
C ILE A 11 -7.06 -3.01 -3.38
N ARG A 12 -6.17 -2.07 -3.71
CA ARG A 12 -5.09 -1.65 -2.79
C ARG A 12 -5.70 -0.81 -1.66
N TYR A 13 -5.81 -1.42 -0.50
CA TYR A 13 -6.24 -0.72 0.71
C TYR A 13 -5.04 0.01 1.33
N SER A 14 -5.15 1.32 1.50
CA SER A 14 -4.14 2.15 2.15
C SER A 14 -4.77 3.00 3.25
N THR A 15 -3.90 3.52 4.12
CA THR A 15 -4.27 4.48 5.17
C THR A 15 -4.70 5.82 4.59
N ASP A 16 -4.01 6.30 3.56
CA ASP A 16 -4.46 7.39 2.69
C ASP A 16 -5.12 6.78 1.45
N PRO A 17 -6.46 6.75 1.35
CA PRO A 17 -7.17 6.09 0.26
C PRO A 17 -7.18 6.91 -1.04
N SER A 18 -6.59 8.11 -1.05
CA SER A 18 -6.43 8.92 -2.25
C SER A 18 -5.38 8.28 -3.17
N GLY A 19 -5.74 8.09 -4.45
CA GLY A 19 -4.86 7.47 -5.47
C GLY A 19 -4.69 5.95 -5.40
N THR A 20 -5.37 5.25 -4.47
CA THR A 20 -5.31 3.79 -4.33
C THR A 20 -6.73 3.19 -4.24
N LEU A 21 -7.26 3.01 -3.03
CA LEU A 21 -8.53 2.35 -2.72
C LEU A 21 -9.69 2.96 -3.49
N THR A 22 -9.80 4.29 -3.47
CA THR A 22 -10.92 4.98 -4.15
C THR A 22 -10.81 4.85 -5.66
N GLU A 23 -9.63 5.03 -6.22
CA GLU A 23 -9.41 4.95 -7.67
C GLU A 23 -9.60 3.53 -8.22
N ASP A 24 -9.00 2.54 -7.56
CA ASP A 24 -9.12 1.13 -7.94
C ASP A 24 -10.57 0.63 -7.80
N LEU A 25 -11.26 1.00 -6.72
CA LEU A 25 -12.67 0.63 -6.51
C LEU A 25 -13.59 1.33 -7.52
N SER A 26 -13.44 2.63 -7.75
CA SER A 26 -14.25 3.35 -8.74
C SER A 26 -14.05 2.79 -10.14
N ARG A 27 -12.80 2.48 -10.53
CA ARG A 27 -12.49 1.83 -11.81
C ARG A 27 -13.20 0.48 -11.93
N LEU A 28 -13.12 -0.37 -10.90
CA LEU A 28 -13.77 -1.67 -10.89
C LEU A 28 -15.30 -1.54 -11.00
N LEU A 29 -15.92 -0.65 -10.22
CA LEU A 29 -17.37 -0.42 -10.24
C LEU A 29 -17.85 0.07 -11.61
N ARG A 30 -17.13 1.00 -12.24
CA ARG A 30 -17.43 1.47 -13.61
C ARG A 30 -17.24 0.37 -14.65
N ALA A 31 -16.23 -0.48 -14.49
CA ALA A 31 -15.97 -1.60 -15.40
C ALA A 31 -17.06 -2.69 -15.37
N GLN A 32 -17.83 -2.80 -14.28
CA GLN A 32 -18.99 -3.71 -14.19
C GLN A 32 -20.21 -3.22 -15.00
N GLY A 33 -20.13 -2.04 -15.64
CA GLY A 33 -21.13 -1.54 -16.58
C GLY A 33 -22.40 -0.94 -15.93
N VAL A 34 -23.35 -0.59 -16.81
CA VAL A 34 -24.58 0.24 -16.73
C VAL A 34 -25.47 0.16 -15.45
N ARG A 35 -25.17 -0.70 -14.48
CA ARG A 35 -25.99 -0.91 -13.27
C ARG A 35 -25.64 -0.02 -12.09
N VAL A 36 -24.47 0.63 -12.10
CA VAL A 36 -24.05 1.51 -11.01
C VAL A 36 -24.12 2.95 -11.50
N GLU A 37 -25.08 3.71 -10.96
CA GLU A 37 -25.21 5.13 -11.22
C GLU A 37 -24.00 5.88 -10.66
N GLU A 38 -23.49 6.87 -11.41
CA GLU A 38 -22.27 7.59 -11.04
C GLU A 38 -22.39 8.26 -9.66
N ASP A 39 -23.59 8.71 -9.30
CA ASP A 39 -23.90 9.28 -7.99
C ASP A 39 -23.71 8.26 -6.85
N SER A 40 -24.00 6.99 -7.09
CA SER A 40 -23.74 5.92 -6.12
C SER A 40 -22.24 5.68 -5.94
N ILE A 41 -21.47 5.74 -7.03
CA ILE A 41 -20.00 5.61 -6.98
C ILE A 41 -19.38 6.78 -6.21
N ASN A 42 -19.84 8.00 -6.48
CA ASN A 42 -19.38 9.21 -5.79
C ASN A 42 -19.73 9.16 -4.29
N TYR A 43 -20.96 8.76 -3.95
CA TYR A 43 -21.37 8.59 -2.56
C TYR A 43 -20.48 7.58 -1.79
N ILE A 44 -20.15 6.44 -2.42
CA ILE A 44 -19.24 5.45 -1.82
C ILE A 44 -17.84 6.04 -1.63
N ALA A 45 -17.31 6.73 -2.65
CA ALA A 45 -15.98 7.34 -2.58
C ALA A 45 -15.89 8.39 -1.46
N ASP A 46 -16.91 9.24 -1.32
CA ASP A 46 -16.95 10.30 -0.30
C ASP A 46 -17.19 9.73 1.10
N SER A 47 -17.99 8.67 1.23
CA SER A 47 -18.18 7.94 2.49
C SER A 47 -16.88 7.30 2.97
N LEU A 48 -16.09 6.71 2.06
CA LEU A 48 -14.79 6.11 2.38
C LEU A 48 -13.72 7.16 2.74
N ARG A 49 -13.85 8.39 2.23
CA ARG A 49 -12.97 9.51 2.61
C ARG A 49 -13.33 10.09 3.97
N SER A 50 -14.62 10.25 4.27
CA SER A 50 -15.11 10.95 5.46
C SER A 50 -15.25 10.06 6.71
N GLY A 51 -15.48 8.76 6.56
CA GLY A 51 -15.79 7.85 7.68
C GLY A 51 -14.61 7.20 8.38
N ARG A 52 -13.36 7.52 8.03
CA ARG A 52 -12.19 6.82 8.58
C ARG A 52 -11.74 7.44 9.90
N THR A 53 -12.04 6.75 11.00
CA THR A 53 -11.46 7.05 12.31
C THR A 53 -9.96 6.75 12.30
N ALA A 54 -9.15 7.72 12.72
CA ALA A 54 -7.72 7.54 12.88
C ALA A 54 -7.48 6.46 13.95
N HIS A 55 -7.04 5.26 13.54
CA HIS A 55 -6.66 4.23 14.50
C HIS A 55 -5.42 4.69 15.27
N THR A 56 -5.56 4.78 16.59
CA THR A 56 -4.61 5.34 17.56
C THR A 56 -3.23 4.65 17.57
N THR A 57 -3.11 3.48 16.92
CA THR A 57 -1.89 2.67 16.82
C THR A 57 -0.98 3.02 15.63
N VAL A 58 -1.47 3.80 14.66
CA VAL A 58 -0.73 4.12 13.43
C VAL A 58 0.42 5.11 13.67
N SER A 59 0.34 5.93 14.72
CA SER A 59 1.28 7.03 14.99
C SER A 59 2.14 6.83 16.24
N SER A 60 2.26 5.61 16.77
CA SER A 60 3.13 5.42 17.94
C SER A 60 4.59 5.69 17.58
N VAL A 61 5.30 6.39 18.46
CA VAL A 61 6.72 6.74 18.27
C VAL A 61 7.57 5.49 18.04
N ALA A 62 7.27 4.41 18.78
CA ALA A 62 7.95 3.13 18.63
C ALA A 62 7.77 2.52 17.24
N ARG A 63 6.55 2.56 16.68
CA ARG A 63 6.28 2.07 15.32
C ARG A 63 7.09 2.85 14.29
N THR A 64 7.02 4.18 14.35
CA THR A 64 7.73 5.06 13.40
C THR A 64 9.23 4.83 13.45
N TYR A 65 9.80 4.73 14.65
CA TYR A 65 11.22 4.47 14.85
C TYR A 65 11.68 3.13 14.25
N LEU A 66 10.92 2.05 14.46
CA LEU A 66 11.25 0.74 13.91
C LEU A 66 11.06 0.69 12.39
N GLU A 67 9.98 1.31 11.88
CA GLU A 67 9.71 1.39 10.46
C GLU A 67 10.84 2.12 9.71
N GLN A 68 11.33 3.23 10.24
CA GLN A 68 12.48 3.95 9.67
C GLN A 68 13.74 3.09 9.65
N ARG A 69 14.05 2.35 10.71
CA ARG A 69 15.24 1.47 10.74
C ARG A 69 15.17 0.35 9.70
N ILE A 70 13.98 -0.21 9.48
CA ILE A 70 13.77 -1.24 8.46
C ILE A 70 13.92 -0.62 7.07
N ARG A 71 13.27 0.52 6.82
CA ARG A 71 13.28 1.19 5.50
C ARG A 71 14.64 1.73 5.09
N ASN A 72 15.47 2.13 6.04
CA ASN A 72 16.78 2.72 5.77
C ASN A 72 17.93 1.69 5.76
N SER A 73 17.64 0.40 5.86
CA SER A 73 18.64 -0.66 5.81
C SER A 73 18.37 -1.57 4.61
N PRO A 74 19.24 -1.56 3.58
CA PRO A 74 19.09 -2.45 2.42
C PRO A 74 18.97 -3.91 2.82
N TYR A 75 19.79 -4.35 3.78
CA TYR A 75 19.75 -5.72 4.31
C TYR A 75 18.41 -6.08 4.99
N LEU A 76 17.88 -5.22 5.86
CA LEU A 76 16.61 -5.50 6.53
C LEU A 76 15.45 -5.46 5.53
N MET A 77 15.49 -4.52 4.59
CA MET A 77 14.47 -4.43 3.55
C MET A 77 14.50 -5.65 2.62
N GLU A 78 15.68 -6.16 2.27
CA GLU A 78 15.84 -7.40 1.52
C GLU A 78 15.19 -8.59 2.26
N LEU A 79 15.41 -8.71 3.57
CA LEU A 79 14.77 -9.76 4.37
C LEU A 79 13.23 -9.65 4.35
N ILE A 80 12.69 -8.43 4.44
CA ILE A 80 11.25 -8.18 4.35
C ILE A 80 10.72 -8.58 2.97
N VAL A 81 11.40 -8.16 1.91
CA VAL A 81 11.02 -8.51 0.52
C VAL A 81 11.03 -10.02 0.34
N ARG A 82 12.06 -10.73 0.81
CA ARG A 82 12.13 -12.19 0.73
C ARG A 82 11.00 -12.87 1.51
N LEU A 83 10.68 -12.37 2.70
CA LEU A 83 9.62 -12.94 3.54
C LEU A 83 8.22 -12.77 2.91
N PHE A 84 7.98 -11.62 2.26
CA PHE A 84 6.67 -11.24 1.73
C PHE A 84 6.62 -11.21 0.19
N TYR A 85 7.57 -11.84 -0.51
CA TYR A 85 7.71 -11.74 -1.96
C TYR A 85 6.42 -12.11 -2.70
N ASN A 86 5.78 -13.21 -2.28
CA ASN A 86 4.53 -13.66 -2.89
C ASN A 86 3.40 -12.64 -2.69
N ASP A 87 3.37 -11.93 -1.58
CA ASP A 87 2.36 -10.90 -1.31
C ASP A 87 2.58 -9.67 -2.21
N PHE A 88 3.84 -9.25 -2.41
CA PHE A 88 4.16 -8.18 -3.38
C PHE A 88 3.66 -8.54 -4.78
N VAL A 89 3.93 -9.77 -5.24
CA VAL A 89 3.49 -10.24 -6.57
C VAL A 89 1.96 -10.37 -6.64
N LEU A 90 1.34 -10.99 -5.63
CA LEU A 90 -0.09 -11.26 -5.62
C LEU A 90 -0.92 -9.97 -5.59
N PHE A 91 -0.52 -9.02 -4.74
CA PHE A 91 -1.22 -7.74 -4.57
C PHE A 91 -0.72 -6.63 -5.50
N LYS A 92 0.25 -6.93 -6.37
CA LYS A 92 0.83 -6.00 -7.35
C LYS A 92 1.37 -4.72 -6.71
N TYR A 93 2.07 -4.87 -5.58
CA TYR A 93 2.83 -3.78 -4.99
C TYR A 93 4.22 -3.74 -5.62
N ASP A 94 4.73 -2.53 -5.85
CA ASP A 94 6.09 -2.34 -6.33
C ASP A 94 7.10 -2.83 -5.29
N LEU A 95 8.14 -3.51 -5.76
CA LEU A 95 9.26 -3.90 -4.91
C LEU A 95 10.10 -2.66 -4.59
N PRO A 96 10.56 -2.51 -3.33
CA PRO A 96 11.42 -1.40 -2.95
C PRO A 96 12.76 -1.49 -3.70
N ASN A 97 13.24 -0.34 -4.21
CA ASN A 97 14.56 -0.27 -4.83
C ASN A 97 15.64 -0.29 -3.74
N LEU A 98 16.37 -1.40 -3.63
CA LEU A 98 17.38 -1.58 -2.60
C LEU A 98 18.64 -0.74 -2.85
N ASP A 99 18.97 -0.46 -4.12
CA ASP A 99 20.15 0.31 -4.51
C ASP A 99 19.99 1.80 -4.16
N GLU A 100 18.76 2.33 -4.27
CA GLU A 100 18.45 3.71 -3.89
C GLU A 100 18.57 3.95 -2.38
N ILE A 101 18.30 2.93 -1.54
CA ILE A 101 18.36 3.04 -0.08
C ILE A 101 19.80 3.21 0.42
N GLU A 102 20.78 2.64 -0.28
CA GLU A 102 22.21 2.73 0.09
C GLU A 102 22.75 4.18 0.01
N THR A 103 22.20 4.98 -0.91
CA THR A 103 22.63 6.38 -1.14
C THR A 103 22.17 7.38 -0.07
N GLN A 104 21.27 6.99 0.83
CA GLN A 104 20.67 7.88 1.84
C GLN A 104 21.32 7.76 3.24
N ILE A 105 22.29 6.87 3.41
CA ILE A 105 23.05 6.77 4.66
C ILE A 105 24.10 7.88 4.67
N PRO A 106 24.05 8.86 5.60
CA PRO A 106 25.11 9.84 5.70
C PRO A 106 26.41 9.12 6.02
N THR A 107 27.40 9.24 5.15
CA THR A 107 28.77 8.78 5.41
C THR A 107 29.41 9.68 6.47
N THR A 108 28.97 9.59 7.73
CA THR A 108 29.71 10.16 8.86
C THR A 108 30.52 9.06 9.52
N VAL A 109 31.63 8.70 8.89
CA VAL A 109 32.88 8.39 9.60
C VAL A 109 34.06 8.88 8.75
N SER A 110 34.55 10.07 9.06
CA SER A 110 35.91 10.49 8.74
C SER A 110 36.36 11.50 9.79
N ALA A 111 37.10 10.98 10.77
CA ALA A 111 38.26 11.55 11.47
C ALA A 111 38.40 10.86 12.83
#